data_AF-A0A933DGY4-F1
#
_entry.id   AF-A0A933DGY4-F1
#
_cell.length_a   1.000
_cell.length_b   1.000
_cell.length_c   1.000
_cell.angle_alpha   90.00
_cell.angle_beta   90.00
_cell.angle_gamma   90.00
#
_symmetry.space_group_name_H-M   'P 1'
#
loop_
_entity.id
_entity.type
_entity.pdbx_description
1 polymer ?
#
loop_
_entity_poly.entity_id
_entity_poly.type
_entity_poly.pdbx_seq_one_letter_code
_entity_poly.pdbx_strand_id
1 'polypeptide(L)'
;MASVAFLASVAFPPNSFGKELGGGAGDIWTFGAGARSLGLGNASIVMAEDATAGYWNPARLSYLERMNFNFLHAGLFEGATYDYAGWAYPMLSAGTVGLSVVRLGIGAVEQRDDNNNLVGDYSFMSQGLGLSYGNRFGSSFSFGASGKYLTRSLPGASSSLASLDMAMDYQAFKHGEIGLVLRDVLFTGVGTEDELPLNVVLGASYGLFEGALKVSSQFEQVGAVTRVGLEYGLGPAALRLGMGGTNAASGGLGMRYGNVQLDYAMMMHELGNSSRFSVGVWLGGSKVRERKSLSQGYLDHSQEAYRAGRFLEAARLMDKSLATNPTDQVVGVRRSRAEKVIGWLRLTTEEMKKPSEDAPSELKRKYTYMLRGLSDYIEANLDGAILLMRQAMAEDPGDEITRRIFETMVEESGRAEEKTKPLLPPRVNIIAKLQEADRFFRQGRFEMATKACEDAIKLDPNNALAYERLGSSYFALGIRDKAFEMWKKSLEINPDNKALSEFLHRFQ
;
A
#
# COMPACT_ATOMS: atom_id res chain seq x y z
N MET A 1 -14.83 -22.17 -9.33
CA MET A 1 -14.88 -23.30 -8.38
C MET A 1 -14.30 -22.95 -7.01
N ALA A 2 -13.11 -22.34 -6.92
CA ALA A 2 -12.50 -21.95 -5.64
C ALA A 2 -13.40 -21.07 -4.73
N SER A 3 -14.13 -20.12 -5.31
CA SER A 3 -15.06 -19.22 -4.58
C SER A 3 -16.30 -19.93 -4.01
N VAL A 4 -16.82 -20.97 -4.68
CA VAL A 4 -17.99 -21.74 -4.18
C VAL A 4 -17.57 -22.71 -3.07
N ALA A 5 -16.39 -23.33 -3.19
CA ALA A 5 -15.82 -24.16 -2.14
C ALA A 5 -15.42 -23.33 -0.90
N PHE A 6 -14.94 -22.10 -1.08
CA PHE A 6 -14.64 -21.20 0.02
C PHE A 6 -15.90 -20.72 0.74
N LEU A 7 -16.97 -20.39 0.01
CA LEU A 7 -18.29 -20.11 0.60
C LEU A 7 -18.80 -21.30 1.44
N ALA A 8 -18.54 -22.54 1.01
CA ALA A 8 -18.85 -23.73 1.80
C ALA A 8 -17.97 -23.86 3.07
N SER A 9 -16.72 -23.38 3.05
CA SER A 9 -15.87 -23.31 4.26
C SER A 9 -16.23 -22.17 5.23
N VAL A 10 -16.96 -21.15 4.76
CA VAL A 10 -17.55 -20.10 5.61
C VAL A 10 -18.79 -20.65 6.35
N ALA A 11 -19.45 -21.68 5.82
CA ALA A 11 -20.57 -22.36 6.45
C ALA A 11 -20.08 -23.47 7.40
N PHE A 12 -19.75 -23.13 8.64
CA PHE A 12 -19.62 -24.14 9.70
C PHE A 12 -20.98 -24.85 9.90
N PRO A 13 -21.01 -26.16 10.23
CA PRO A 13 -22.25 -26.89 10.37
C PRO A 13 -23.14 -26.26 11.46
N PRO A 14 -24.43 -26.00 11.17
CA PRO A 14 -25.35 -25.26 12.05
C PRO A 14 -25.66 -25.94 13.40
N ASN A 15 -25.13 -27.12 13.66
CA ASN A 15 -25.33 -27.87 14.90
C ASN A 15 -24.30 -27.54 16.00
N SER A 16 -23.55 -26.44 15.86
CA SER A 16 -22.51 -26.02 16.82
C SER A 16 -22.62 -24.55 17.23
N PHE A 17 -23.82 -24.12 17.63
CA PHE A 17 -24.01 -22.90 18.42
C PHE A 17 -23.82 -23.26 19.89
N GLY A 18 -22.57 -23.46 20.30
CA GLY A 18 -22.27 -23.71 21.70
C GLY A 18 -22.58 -22.50 22.60
N LYS A 19 -22.59 -22.74 23.92
CA LYS A 19 -22.97 -21.73 24.92
C LYS A 19 -21.76 -20.84 25.24
N GLU A 20 -21.93 -19.52 25.25
CA GLU A 20 -20.90 -18.63 25.80
C GLU A 20 -20.76 -18.93 27.30
N LEU A 21 -19.52 -19.15 27.73
CA LEU A 21 -19.19 -19.27 29.14
C LEU A 21 -19.22 -17.84 29.72
N GLY A 22 -20.29 -17.50 30.42
CA GLY A 22 -20.38 -16.28 31.22
C GLY A 22 -20.02 -16.56 32.69
N GLY A 23 -19.50 -15.55 33.38
CA GLY A 23 -18.98 -15.63 34.74
C GLY A 23 -17.54 -16.13 34.86
N GLY A 24 -16.80 -16.30 33.77
CA GLY A 24 -15.45 -16.85 33.73
C GLY A 24 -14.30 -15.84 33.95
N ALA A 25 -13.11 -16.41 34.07
CA ALA A 25 -11.85 -15.69 34.00
C ALA A 25 -11.75 -14.91 32.67
N GLY A 26 -11.44 -13.62 32.71
CA GLY A 26 -11.24 -12.82 31.49
C GLY A 26 -12.51 -12.36 30.74
N ASP A 27 -13.70 -12.63 31.26
CA ASP A 27 -14.99 -12.31 30.62
C ASP A 27 -15.21 -10.89 30.11
N ILE A 28 -14.47 -9.89 30.62
CA ILE A 28 -14.56 -8.52 30.08
C ILE A 28 -14.22 -8.46 28.58
N TRP A 29 -13.45 -9.43 28.08
CA TRP A 29 -13.03 -9.57 26.68
C TRP A 29 -14.03 -10.35 25.81
N THR A 30 -15.19 -10.73 26.32
CA THR A 30 -16.25 -11.40 25.52
C THR A 30 -17.34 -10.43 25.05
N PHE A 31 -17.48 -9.26 25.69
CA PHE A 31 -18.52 -8.26 25.36
C PHE A 31 -18.35 -7.63 23.98
N GLY A 32 -17.13 -7.58 23.46
CA GLY A 32 -16.78 -7.13 22.10
C GLY A 32 -16.45 -5.65 21.99
N ALA A 33 -15.65 -5.28 20.98
CA ALA A 33 -15.21 -3.89 20.74
C ALA A 33 -15.80 -3.33 19.42
N GLY A 34 -16.39 -2.13 19.51
CA GLY A 34 -16.97 -1.37 18.38
C GLY A 34 -18.32 -1.89 17.90
N ALA A 35 -19.31 -0.99 17.75
CA ALA A 35 -20.67 -1.39 17.40
C ALA A 35 -20.76 -1.99 15.98
N ARG A 36 -19.86 -1.63 15.06
CA ARG A 36 -19.71 -2.32 13.76
C ARG A 36 -19.55 -3.83 13.92
N SER A 37 -18.60 -4.26 14.75
CA SER A 37 -18.30 -5.67 14.99
C SER A 37 -19.43 -6.40 15.72
N LEU A 38 -20.06 -5.71 16.66
CA LEU A 38 -21.18 -6.23 17.44
C LEU A 38 -22.40 -6.48 16.55
N GLY A 39 -22.69 -5.58 15.60
CA GLY A 39 -23.74 -5.76 14.59
C GLY A 39 -23.47 -6.90 13.59
N LEU A 40 -22.26 -7.45 13.57
CA LEU A 40 -21.86 -8.65 12.82
C LEU A 40 -21.88 -9.90 13.68
N GLY A 41 -22.55 -9.87 14.84
CA GLY A 41 -22.64 -11.02 15.73
C GLY A 41 -21.29 -11.46 16.28
N ASN A 42 -20.36 -10.51 16.47
CA ASN A 42 -18.98 -10.74 16.89
C ASN A 42 -18.10 -11.54 15.91
N ALA A 43 -18.53 -11.78 14.67
CA ALA A 43 -17.74 -12.45 13.62
C ALA A 43 -16.71 -11.49 12.98
N SER A 44 -15.74 -11.03 13.78
CA SER A 44 -14.93 -9.85 13.46
C SER A 44 -13.42 -10.03 13.36
N ILE A 45 -12.87 -11.22 13.66
CA ILE A 45 -11.41 -11.44 13.59
C ILE A 45 -10.83 -11.26 12.18
N VAL A 46 -11.66 -11.32 11.14
CA VAL A 46 -11.34 -11.09 9.72
C VAL A 46 -12.10 -9.88 9.14
N MET A 47 -12.61 -8.99 9.98
CA MET A 47 -13.39 -7.81 9.55
C MET A 47 -12.95 -6.50 10.22
N ALA A 48 -12.23 -6.57 11.35
CA ALA A 48 -11.80 -5.40 12.10
C ALA A 48 -10.71 -4.60 11.35
N GLU A 49 -11.04 -3.39 10.91
CA GLU A 49 -10.19 -2.51 10.07
C GLU A 49 -9.93 -1.13 10.69
N ASP A 50 -10.09 -1.05 12.01
CA ASP A 50 -9.97 0.16 12.80
C ASP A 50 -9.26 -0.14 14.12
N ALA A 51 -9.28 0.80 15.07
CA ALA A 51 -8.59 0.65 16.35
C ALA A 51 -9.07 -0.56 17.17
N THR A 52 -10.24 -1.13 16.86
CA THR A 52 -10.73 -2.38 17.48
C THR A 52 -9.95 -3.62 17.02
N ALA A 53 -9.13 -3.53 15.98
CA ALA A 53 -8.36 -4.66 15.47
C ALA A 53 -7.45 -5.27 16.55
N GLY A 54 -6.84 -4.47 17.43
CA GLY A 54 -6.04 -5.00 18.55
C GLY A 54 -6.82 -5.91 19.51
N TYR A 55 -8.12 -5.67 19.66
CA TYR A 55 -9.03 -6.49 20.46
C TYR A 55 -9.41 -7.80 19.75
N TRP A 56 -9.74 -7.72 18.46
CA TRP A 56 -10.27 -8.86 17.70
C TRP A 56 -9.16 -9.74 17.12
N ASN A 57 -8.23 -9.14 16.39
CA ASN A 57 -7.13 -9.80 15.71
C ASN A 57 -5.98 -8.79 15.52
N PRO A 58 -4.92 -8.82 16.34
CA PRO A 58 -3.82 -7.85 16.24
C PRO A 58 -3.10 -7.88 14.88
N ALA A 59 -3.14 -8.98 14.11
CA ALA A 59 -2.58 -9.01 12.76
C ALA A 59 -3.29 -8.04 11.82
N ARG A 60 -4.57 -7.77 12.06
CA ARG A 60 -5.37 -6.85 11.24
C ARG A 60 -5.03 -5.38 11.43
N LEU A 61 -4.28 -5.03 12.47
CA LEU A 61 -3.71 -3.68 12.61
C LEU A 61 -2.85 -3.30 11.39
N SER A 62 -2.27 -4.28 10.68
CA SER A 62 -1.44 -4.05 9.49
C SER A 62 -2.18 -3.35 8.35
N TYR A 63 -3.51 -3.55 8.25
CA TYR A 63 -4.39 -3.01 7.21
C TYR A 63 -4.75 -1.53 7.43
N LEU A 64 -4.54 -0.99 8.64
CA LEU A 64 -4.81 0.42 8.90
C LEU A 64 -3.83 1.29 8.13
N GLU A 65 -4.36 2.21 7.33
CA GLU A 65 -3.57 3.18 6.59
C GLU A 65 -3.38 4.50 7.32
N ARG A 66 -4.32 4.84 8.21
CA ARG A 66 -4.37 6.13 8.90
C ARG A 66 -4.52 5.88 10.40
N MET A 67 -4.08 6.84 11.20
CA MET A 67 -4.33 6.82 12.63
C MET A 67 -5.83 6.76 12.89
N ASN A 68 -6.25 5.89 13.81
CA ASN A 68 -7.65 5.70 14.13
C ASN A 68 -7.87 5.74 15.65
N PHE A 69 -8.97 6.38 16.07
CA PHE A 69 -9.54 6.23 17.39
C PHE A 69 -10.91 5.57 17.26
N ASN A 70 -11.29 4.70 18.18
CA ASN A 70 -12.62 4.12 18.25
C ASN A 70 -13.12 4.10 19.69
N PHE A 71 -14.33 4.58 19.92
CA PHE A 71 -14.98 4.60 21.22
C PHE A 71 -16.30 3.88 21.14
N LEU A 72 -16.61 3.03 22.10
CA LEU A 72 -17.87 2.32 22.26
C LEU A 72 -18.45 2.63 23.64
N HIS A 73 -19.75 2.87 23.68
CA HIS A 73 -20.54 2.86 24.90
C HIS A 73 -21.71 1.89 24.74
N ALA A 74 -21.91 1.04 25.74
CA ALA A 74 -23.01 0.08 25.80
C ALA A 74 -23.64 0.08 27.20
N GLY A 75 -24.93 0.41 27.25
CA GLY A 75 -25.77 0.12 28.41
C GLY A 75 -26.16 -1.35 28.43
N LEU A 76 -25.93 -2.01 29.55
CA LEU A 76 -26.27 -3.42 29.80
C LEU A 76 -27.45 -3.51 30.77
N PHE A 77 -27.85 -4.74 31.12
CA PHE A 77 -28.94 -5.00 32.07
C PHE A 77 -28.60 -4.49 33.47
N GLU A 78 -29.64 -4.16 34.25
CA GLU A 78 -29.52 -3.73 35.66
C GLU A 78 -28.59 -2.50 35.87
N GLY A 79 -28.48 -1.63 34.88
CA GLY A 79 -27.67 -0.40 34.98
C GLY A 79 -26.15 -0.61 34.84
N ALA A 80 -25.70 -1.82 34.51
CA ALA A 80 -24.31 -2.06 34.17
C ALA A 80 -23.91 -1.35 32.86
N THR A 81 -22.66 -0.94 32.74
CA THR A 81 -22.11 -0.29 31.54
C THR A 81 -20.86 -0.98 31.05
N TYR A 82 -20.71 -1.07 29.74
CA TYR A 82 -19.50 -1.53 29.08
C TYR A 82 -18.99 -0.47 28.11
N ASP A 83 -17.74 -0.05 28.31
CA ASP A 83 -17.06 0.95 27.50
C ASP A 83 -15.80 0.36 26.88
N TYR A 84 -15.54 0.74 25.63
CA TYR A 84 -14.26 0.47 24.97
C TYR A 84 -13.70 1.77 24.38
N ALA A 85 -12.40 1.98 24.53
CA ALA A 85 -11.65 3.01 23.85
C ALA A 85 -10.41 2.38 23.20
N GLY A 86 -10.21 2.63 21.92
CA GLY A 86 -9.11 2.13 21.13
C GLY A 86 -8.39 3.25 20.40
N TRP A 87 -7.08 3.13 20.30
CA TRP A 87 -6.23 3.94 19.45
C TRP A 87 -5.31 3.04 18.65
N ALA A 88 -5.11 3.34 17.37
CA ALA A 88 -4.15 2.65 16.53
C ALA A 88 -3.38 3.62 15.65
N TYR A 89 -2.07 3.41 15.58
CA TYR A 89 -1.14 4.25 14.83
C TYR A 89 -0.32 3.42 13.85
N PRO A 90 -0.58 3.55 12.54
CA PRO A 90 0.15 2.83 11.51
C PRO A 90 1.44 3.58 11.17
N MET A 91 2.58 2.99 11.53
CA MET A 91 3.91 3.53 11.22
C MET A 91 4.27 3.30 9.76
N LEU A 92 5.17 4.13 9.24
CA LEU A 92 5.54 4.11 7.82
C LEU A 92 6.15 2.76 7.40
N SER A 93 7.13 2.26 8.18
CA SER A 93 7.95 1.08 7.83
C SER A 93 7.98 -0.02 8.89
N ALA A 94 7.39 0.21 10.06
CA ALA A 94 7.53 -0.66 11.23
C ALA A 94 6.22 -1.37 11.65
N GLY A 95 5.18 -1.37 10.81
CA GLY A 95 3.88 -1.96 11.16
C GLY A 95 2.93 -0.98 11.84
N THR A 96 2.00 -1.47 12.65
CA THR A 96 0.97 -0.66 13.34
C THR A 96 0.95 -1.05 14.81
N VAL A 97 0.95 -0.05 15.69
CA VAL A 97 0.72 -0.24 17.13
C VAL A 97 -0.72 0.12 17.48
N GLY A 98 -1.26 -0.54 18.50
CA GLY A 98 -2.58 -0.29 19.04
C GLY A 98 -2.56 -0.25 20.56
N LEU A 99 -3.38 0.62 21.15
CA LEU A 99 -3.67 0.66 22.58
C LEU A 99 -5.18 0.57 22.75
N SER A 100 -5.64 -0.19 23.74
CA SER A 100 -7.06 -0.29 24.06
C SER A 100 -7.31 -0.29 25.56
N VAL A 101 -8.47 0.21 25.94
CA VAL A 101 -9.01 0.20 27.29
C VAL A 101 -10.43 -0.33 27.22
N VAL A 102 -10.76 -1.28 28.07
CA VAL A 102 -12.13 -1.76 28.29
C VAL A 102 -12.51 -1.54 29.74
N ARG A 103 -13.77 -1.18 29.98
CA ARG A 103 -14.31 -1.03 31.32
C ARG A 103 -15.68 -1.68 31.38
N LEU A 104 -15.87 -2.53 32.38
CA LEU A 104 -17.16 -3.08 32.76
C LEU A 104 -17.42 -2.65 34.20
N GLY A 105 -18.60 -2.14 34.48
CA GLY A 105 -18.94 -1.81 35.86
C GLY A 105 -20.41 -1.61 36.08
N ILE A 106 -20.78 -1.67 37.35
CA ILE A 106 -22.10 -1.35 37.87
C ILE A 106 -21.90 -0.58 39.17
N GLY A 107 -22.67 0.49 39.37
CA GLY A 107 -22.58 1.36 40.53
C GLY A 107 -23.82 1.26 41.41
N ALA A 108 -23.67 1.63 42.69
CA ALA A 108 -24.75 1.79 43.65
C ALA A 108 -25.70 0.57 43.75
N VAL A 109 -25.12 -0.63 43.84
CA VAL A 109 -25.89 -1.86 44.09
C VAL A 109 -26.16 -1.95 45.59
N GLU A 110 -27.43 -2.00 45.98
CA GLU A 110 -27.83 -2.13 47.38
C GLU A 110 -27.25 -3.40 48.02
N GLN A 111 -26.52 -3.24 49.12
CA GLN A 111 -26.02 -4.34 49.94
C GLN A 111 -26.96 -4.56 51.12
N ARG A 112 -27.45 -5.80 51.28
CA ARG A 112 -28.30 -6.20 52.39
C ARG A 112 -27.67 -7.32 53.22
N ASP A 113 -27.93 -7.34 54.52
CA ASP A 113 -27.54 -8.44 55.40
C ASP A 113 -28.51 -9.63 55.30
N ASP A 114 -28.21 -10.72 56.02
CA ASP A 114 -29.05 -11.92 56.07
C ASP A 114 -30.45 -11.68 56.66
N ASN A 115 -30.64 -10.55 57.37
CA ASN A 115 -31.91 -10.12 57.92
C ASN A 115 -32.64 -9.12 57.01
N ASN A 116 -32.17 -8.94 55.77
CA ASN A 116 -32.69 -8.03 54.76
C ASN A 116 -32.58 -6.52 55.10
N ASN A 117 -31.74 -6.15 56.07
CA ASN A 117 -31.45 -4.75 56.39
C ASN A 117 -30.47 -4.19 55.37
N LEU A 118 -30.67 -2.93 54.94
CA LEU A 118 -29.72 -2.22 54.09
C LEU A 118 -28.44 -1.90 54.90
N VAL A 119 -27.30 -2.40 54.43
CA VAL A 119 -25.98 -2.23 55.07
C VAL A 119 -25.14 -1.17 54.37
N GLY A 120 -25.45 -0.88 53.11
CA GLY A 120 -24.77 0.14 52.32
C GLY A 120 -24.97 -0.13 50.83
N ASP A 121 -24.13 0.49 50.01
CA ASP A 121 -24.06 0.20 48.58
C ASP A 121 -22.68 -0.36 48.24
N TYR A 122 -22.62 -1.23 47.25
CA TYR A 122 -21.36 -1.64 46.63
C TYR A 122 -21.34 -1.32 45.13
N SER A 123 -20.13 -1.18 44.60
CA SER A 123 -19.88 -1.05 43.17
C SER A 123 -18.93 -2.13 42.71
N PHE A 124 -19.14 -2.63 41.51
CA PHE A 124 -18.21 -3.53 40.84
C PHE A 124 -17.55 -2.80 39.67
N MET A 125 -16.23 -2.98 39.54
CA MET A 125 -15.47 -2.44 38.43
C MET A 125 -14.42 -3.44 37.97
N SER A 126 -14.40 -3.68 36.67
CA SER A 126 -13.39 -4.44 35.96
C SER A 126 -12.83 -3.57 34.84
N GLN A 127 -11.51 -3.50 34.72
CA GLN A 127 -10.81 -2.71 33.71
C GLN A 127 -9.75 -3.55 33.00
N GLY A 128 -9.76 -3.53 31.68
CA GLY A 128 -8.74 -4.14 30.84
C GLY A 128 -7.95 -3.09 30.07
N LEU A 129 -6.65 -3.32 29.90
CA LEU A 129 -5.73 -2.60 29.06
C LEU A 129 -5.16 -3.56 28.03
N GLY A 130 -5.06 -3.13 26.78
CA GLY A 130 -4.44 -3.91 25.70
C GLY A 130 -3.36 -3.09 24.99
N LEU A 131 -2.20 -3.70 24.78
CA LEU A 131 -1.14 -3.18 23.92
C LEU A 131 -0.91 -4.17 22.79
N SER A 132 -1.10 -3.72 21.57
CA SER A 132 -1.15 -4.57 20.39
C SER A 132 -0.16 -4.09 19.32
N TYR A 133 0.36 -5.03 18.55
CA TYR A 133 1.20 -4.76 17.39
C TYR A 133 0.81 -5.68 16.24
N GLY A 134 0.76 -5.15 15.02
CA GLY A 134 0.50 -5.91 13.81
C GLY A 134 1.32 -5.43 12.63
N ASN A 135 1.81 -6.37 11.82
CA ASN A 135 2.59 -6.06 10.63
C ASN A 135 2.25 -7.02 9.48
N ARG A 136 2.51 -6.57 8.25
CA ARG A 136 2.29 -7.33 7.02
C ARG A 136 3.62 -7.83 6.48
N PHE A 137 3.69 -9.10 6.15
CA PHE A 137 4.81 -9.74 5.49
C PHE A 137 4.44 -10.15 4.07
N GLY A 138 5.18 -9.63 3.08
CA GLY A 138 4.86 -9.83 1.67
C GLY A 138 3.51 -9.21 1.28
N SER A 139 2.89 -9.77 0.23
CA SER A 139 1.63 -9.23 -0.31
C SER A 139 0.38 -9.76 0.40
N SER A 140 0.45 -10.89 1.12
CA SER A 140 -0.76 -11.64 1.50
C SER A 140 -0.81 -12.07 2.96
N PHE A 141 0.30 -11.98 3.72
CA PHE A 141 0.35 -12.49 5.08
C PHE A 141 0.51 -11.35 6.10
N SER A 142 -0.22 -11.41 7.20
CA SER A 142 -0.05 -10.52 8.34
C SER A 142 0.08 -11.31 9.63
N PHE A 143 0.84 -10.78 10.57
CA PHE A 143 0.99 -11.32 11.92
C PHE A 143 0.78 -10.22 12.94
N GLY A 144 0.39 -10.59 14.15
CA GLY A 144 0.28 -9.65 15.24
C GLY A 144 0.28 -10.34 16.60
N ALA A 145 0.50 -9.53 17.63
CA ALA A 145 0.44 -9.96 19.02
C ALA A 145 -0.24 -8.88 19.86
N SER A 146 -0.88 -9.28 20.96
CA SER A 146 -1.48 -8.35 21.91
C SER A 146 -1.24 -8.79 23.34
N GLY A 147 -0.57 -7.95 24.12
CA GLY A 147 -0.51 -8.10 25.56
C GLY A 147 -1.75 -7.47 26.19
N LYS A 148 -2.35 -8.15 27.16
CA LYS A 148 -3.54 -7.71 27.89
C LYS A 148 -3.25 -7.68 29.38
N TYR A 149 -3.79 -6.69 30.07
CA TYR A 149 -3.76 -6.58 31.52
C TYR A 149 -5.15 -6.25 32.04
N LEU A 150 -5.65 -7.03 32.98
CA LEU A 150 -6.99 -6.95 33.54
C LEU A 150 -6.86 -6.72 35.04
N THR A 151 -7.66 -5.80 35.57
CA THR A 151 -7.85 -5.59 37.00
C THR A 151 -9.33 -5.70 37.34
N ARG A 152 -9.62 -6.36 38.45
CA ARG A 152 -10.98 -6.52 38.98
C ARG A 152 -10.99 -6.09 40.43
N SER A 153 -12.01 -5.31 40.81
CA SER A 153 -12.22 -4.88 42.17
C SER A 153 -13.65 -5.20 42.60
N LEU A 154 -13.74 -5.91 43.73
CA LEU A 154 -14.95 -6.23 44.47
C LEU A 154 -14.76 -5.75 45.92
N PRO A 155 -15.84 -5.56 46.70
CA PRO A 155 -15.71 -5.29 48.13
C PRO A 155 -14.85 -6.35 48.84
N GLY A 156 -13.72 -5.91 49.43
CA GLY A 156 -12.81 -6.79 50.17
C GLY A 156 -11.86 -7.65 49.33
N ALA A 157 -11.91 -7.60 48.00
CA ALA A 157 -11.05 -8.40 47.12
C ALA A 157 -10.62 -7.64 45.85
N SER A 158 -9.38 -7.85 45.44
CA SER A 158 -8.86 -7.35 44.17
C SER A 158 -7.99 -8.39 43.50
N SER A 159 -8.12 -8.51 42.18
CA SER A 159 -7.26 -9.37 41.39
C SER A 159 -6.74 -8.67 40.16
N SER A 160 -5.62 -9.17 39.65
CA SER A 160 -5.10 -8.77 38.36
C SER A 160 -4.67 -9.96 37.54
N LEU A 161 -4.79 -9.86 36.23
CA LEU A 161 -4.43 -10.89 35.29
C LEU A 161 -3.72 -10.27 34.09
N ALA A 162 -2.67 -10.90 33.60
CA ALA A 162 -2.03 -10.54 32.34
C ALA A 162 -2.09 -11.72 31.37
N SER A 163 -2.30 -11.45 30.08
CA SER A 163 -2.26 -12.48 29.04
C SER A 163 -1.65 -11.99 27.73
N LEU A 164 -1.28 -12.93 26.87
CA LEU A 164 -0.71 -12.67 25.55
C LEU A 164 -1.51 -13.41 24.46
N ASP A 165 -1.94 -12.67 23.46
CA ASP A 165 -2.54 -13.18 22.24
C ASP A 165 -1.55 -13.15 21.08
N MET A 166 -1.68 -14.11 20.17
CA MET A 166 -0.99 -14.13 18.89
C MET A 166 -1.99 -14.33 17.75
N ALA A 167 -1.74 -13.71 16.61
CA ALA A 167 -2.66 -13.81 15.48
C ALA A 167 -1.98 -13.76 14.12
N MET A 168 -2.68 -14.32 13.15
CA MET A 168 -2.33 -14.34 11.73
C MET A 168 -3.56 -13.99 10.90
N ASP A 169 -3.32 -13.34 9.77
CA ASP A 169 -4.34 -13.05 8.76
C ASP A 169 -3.73 -13.27 7.38
N TYR A 170 -4.47 -13.99 6.52
CA TYR A 170 -4.01 -14.40 5.20
C TYR A 170 -5.04 -14.05 4.13
N GLN A 171 -4.62 -13.21 3.18
CA GLN A 171 -5.40 -12.88 2.01
C GLN A 171 -5.23 -13.97 0.94
N ALA A 172 -6.09 -14.98 1.00
CA ALA A 172 -6.02 -16.17 0.15
C ALA A 172 -6.24 -15.86 -1.34
N PHE A 173 -7.13 -14.93 -1.66
CA PHE A 173 -7.40 -14.45 -3.01
C PHE A 173 -8.13 -13.10 -2.96
N LYS A 174 -8.44 -12.51 -4.14
CA LYS A 174 -9.17 -11.24 -4.22
C LYS A 174 -10.51 -11.35 -3.45
N HIS A 175 -10.68 -10.54 -2.42
CA HIS A 175 -11.83 -10.54 -1.49
C HIS A 175 -12.01 -11.79 -0.61
N GLY A 176 -11.03 -12.70 -0.50
CA GLY A 176 -11.09 -13.87 0.38
C GLY A 176 -10.00 -13.84 1.43
N GLU A 177 -10.38 -13.84 2.71
CA GLU A 177 -9.46 -13.73 3.84
C GLU A 177 -9.69 -14.86 4.85
N ILE A 178 -8.60 -15.33 5.47
CA ILE A 178 -8.61 -16.33 6.53
C ILE A 178 -7.82 -15.76 7.71
N GLY A 179 -8.38 -15.87 8.92
CA GLY A 179 -7.75 -15.42 10.16
C GLY A 179 -7.61 -16.56 11.16
N LEU A 180 -6.53 -16.50 11.94
CA LEU A 180 -6.29 -17.35 13.10
C LEU A 180 -5.89 -16.46 14.27
N VAL A 181 -6.54 -16.63 15.41
CA VAL A 181 -6.16 -15.98 16.67
C VAL A 181 -5.98 -17.05 17.74
N LEU A 182 -4.84 -17.05 18.40
CA LEU A 182 -4.55 -17.82 19.59
C LEU A 182 -4.63 -16.85 20.76
N ARG A 183 -5.71 -16.93 21.55
CA ARG A 183 -5.89 -16.07 22.73
C ARG A 183 -5.29 -16.73 23.96
N ASP A 184 -4.71 -15.91 24.84
CA ASP A 184 -4.22 -16.34 26.15
C ASP A 184 -3.16 -17.44 26.06
N VAL A 185 -2.26 -17.33 25.07
CA VAL A 185 -1.11 -18.24 24.85
C VAL A 185 -0.20 -18.30 26.06
N LEU A 186 -0.05 -17.16 26.73
CA LEU A 186 0.58 -17.05 28.05
C LEU A 186 -0.40 -16.30 28.96
N PHE A 187 -0.48 -16.70 30.21
CA PHE A 187 -1.26 -15.99 31.22
C PHE A 187 -0.57 -16.02 32.59
N THR A 188 -0.87 -15.03 33.42
CA THR A 188 -0.49 -15.00 34.83
C THR A 188 -1.53 -14.20 35.63
N GLY A 189 -1.80 -14.60 36.86
CA GLY A 189 -2.78 -13.96 37.73
C GLY A 189 -2.20 -13.71 39.13
N VAL A 190 -2.65 -12.64 39.78
CA VAL A 190 -2.35 -12.31 41.17
C VAL A 190 -3.66 -12.01 41.89
N GLY A 191 -3.86 -12.61 43.06
CA GLY A 191 -5.08 -12.44 43.85
C GLY A 191 -6.31 -13.15 43.26
N THR A 192 -6.10 -14.14 42.40
CA THR A 192 -7.15 -14.97 41.80
C THR A 192 -6.65 -16.39 41.56
N GLU A 193 -7.56 -17.35 41.60
CA GLU A 193 -7.34 -18.75 41.18
C GLU A 193 -7.81 -18.99 39.73
N ASP A 194 -8.27 -17.94 39.06
CA ASP A 194 -8.72 -17.95 37.66
C ASP A 194 -7.61 -18.45 36.70
N GLU A 195 -7.94 -19.46 35.89
CA GLU A 195 -7.13 -19.87 34.75
C GLU A 195 -7.77 -19.42 33.43
N LEU A 196 -6.95 -18.96 32.48
CA LEU A 196 -7.41 -18.67 31.13
C LEU A 196 -7.07 -19.83 30.20
N PRO A 197 -8.07 -20.53 29.66
CA PRO A 197 -7.82 -21.58 28.70
C PRO A 197 -7.34 -20.95 27.38
N LEU A 198 -6.32 -21.56 26.76
CA LEU A 198 -5.93 -21.25 25.38
C LEU A 198 -7.17 -21.36 24.48
N ASN A 199 -7.56 -20.26 23.84
CA ASN A 199 -8.69 -20.24 22.93
C ASN A 199 -8.22 -20.03 21.49
N VAL A 200 -8.44 -21.05 20.66
CA VAL A 200 -8.17 -21.01 19.23
C VAL A 200 -9.39 -20.49 18.50
N VAL A 201 -9.22 -19.40 17.76
CA VAL A 201 -10.28 -18.77 16.97
C VAL A 201 -9.90 -18.79 15.50
N LEU A 202 -10.76 -19.38 14.68
CA LEU A 202 -10.61 -19.44 13.23
C LEU A 202 -11.67 -18.56 12.57
N GLY A 203 -11.31 -17.86 11.51
CA GLY A 203 -12.24 -16.98 10.80
C GLY A 203 -11.99 -16.98 9.31
N ALA A 204 -13.06 -16.74 8.55
CA ALA A 204 -13.00 -16.59 7.11
C ALA A 204 -13.98 -15.50 6.68
N SER A 205 -13.61 -14.70 5.68
CA SER A 205 -14.50 -13.72 5.07
C SER A 205 -14.42 -13.75 3.55
N TYR A 206 -15.56 -13.48 2.91
CA TYR A 206 -15.65 -13.35 1.47
C TYR A 206 -16.45 -12.11 1.07
N GLY A 207 -15.89 -11.31 0.16
CA GLY A 207 -16.57 -10.20 -0.49
C GLY A 207 -17.21 -10.60 -1.81
N LEU A 208 -18.52 -10.43 -1.91
CA LEU A 208 -19.35 -10.56 -3.10
C LEU A 208 -19.60 -9.17 -3.70
N PHE A 209 -19.92 -9.12 -5.01
CA PHE A 209 -20.23 -7.88 -5.74
C PHE A 209 -19.13 -6.81 -5.58
N GLU A 210 -17.88 -7.17 -5.93
CA GLU A 210 -16.67 -6.33 -5.73
C GLU A 210 -16.48 -5.87 -4.26
N GLY A 211 -17.02 -6.63 -3.30
CA GLY A 211 -16.90 -6.36 -1.86
C GLY A 211 -18.02 -5.50 -1.27
N ALA A 212 -19.07 -5.17 -2.05
CA ALA A 212 -20.23 -4.45 -1.53
C ALA A 212 -21.00 -5.28 -0.49
N LEU A 213 -21.00 -6.61 -0.63
CA LEU A 213 -21.55 -7.54 0.35
C LEU A 213 -20.41 -8.38 0.92
N LYS A 214 -20.15 -8.29 2.22
CA LYS A 214 -19.14 -9.11 2.90
C LYS A 214 -19.84 -10.11 3.81
N VAL A 215 -19.45 -11.37 3.69
CA VAL A 215 -19.88 -12.45 4.59
C VAL A 215 -18.68 -12.85 5.43
N SER A 216 -18.84 -12.90 6.75
CA SER A 216 -17.82 -13.39 7.68
C SER A 216 -18.35 -14.57 8.49
N SER A 217 -17.44 -15.48 8.83
CA SER A 217 -17.71 -16.59 9.73
C SER A 217 -16.53 -16.80 10.65
N GLN A 218 -16.81 -17.20 11.88
CA GLN A 218 -15.82 -17.38 12.92
C GLN A 218 -16.22 -18.56 13.81
N PHE A 219 -15.24 -19.37 14.18
CA PHE A 219 -15.38 -20.46 15.13
C PHE A 219 -14.40 -20.26 16.28
N GLU A 220 -14.92 -20.30 17.51
CA GLU A 220 -14.14 -20.26 18.75
C GLU A 220 -14.13 -21.65 19.39
N GLN A 221 -12.94 -22.20 19.64
CA GLN A 221 -12.78 -23.53 20.23
C GLN A 221 -13.39 -23.59 21.63
N VAL A 222 -13.14 -22.56 22.45
CA VAL A 222 -13.72 -22.49 23.80
C VAL A 222 -15.22 -22.24 23.69
N GLY A 223 -16.01 -23.13 24.29
CA GLY A 223 -17.46 -23.12 24.18
C GLY A 223 -18.00 -23.59 22.83
N ALA A 224 -17.14 -23.98 21.87
CA ALA A 224 -17.52 -24.41 20.52
C ALA A 224 -18.53 -23.46 19.85
N VAL A 225 -18.19 -22.17 19.82
CA VAL A 225 -19.11 -21.11 19.38
C VAL A 225 -18.85 -20.75 17.92
N THR A 226 -19.88 -20.88 17.09
CA THR A 226 -19.88 -20.38 15.71
C THR A 226 -20.57 -19.02 15.63
N ARG A 227 -20.02 -18.12 14.83
CA ARG A 227 -20.55 -16.77 14.55
C ARG A 227 -20.54 -16.50 13.07
N VAL A 228 -21.60 -15.87 12.58
CA VAL A 228 -21.73 -15.45 11.19
C VAL A 228 -22.14 -13.99 11.15
N GLY A 229 -21.50 -13.23 10.28
CA GLY A 229 -21.75 -11.82 10.06
C GLY A 229 -21.97 -11.52 8.58
N LEU A 230 -22.80 -10.53 8.32
CA LEU A 230 -23.13 -10.04 6.99
C LEU A 230 -23.08 -8.52 7.00
N GLU A 231 -22.25 -7.91 6.15
CA GLU A 231 -22.15 -6.45 5.98
C GLU A 231 -22.50 -6.09 4.53
N TYR A 232 -23.50 -5.22 4.34
CA TYR A 232 -23.83 -4.66 3.03
C TYR A 232 -23.56 -3.16 3.00
N GLY A 233 -22.62 -2.75 2.16
CA GLY A 233 -22.22 -1.36 1.95
C GLY A 233 -23.15 -0.64 0.98
N LEU A 234 -23.64 0.52 1.40
CA LEU A 234 -24.54 1.42 0.69
C LEU A 234 -23.89 2.81 0.56
N GLY A 235 -22.71 2.86 -0.07
CA GLY A 235 -21.92 4.08 -0.18
C GLY A 235 -21.37 4.54 1.19
N PRO A 236 -21.83 5.68 1.75
CA PRO A 236 -21.42 6.10 3.09
C PRO A 236 -22.08 5.29 4.21
N ALA A 237 -23.16 4.55 3.93
CA ALA A 237 -23.88 3.77 4.92
C ALA A 237 -23.55 2.27 4.84
N ALA A 238 -23.83 1.52 5.90
CA ALA A 238 -23.74 0.07 5.92
C ALA A 238 -24.85 -0.55 6.77
N LEU A 239 -25.39 -1.67 6.28
CA LEU A 239 -26.31 -2.53 7.02
C LEU A 239 -25.56 -3.79 7.48
N ARG A 240 -25.82 -4.23 8.70
CA ARG A 240 -25.16 -5.38 9.30
C ARG A 240 -26.16 -6.30 9.95
N LEU A 241 -25.96 -7.59 9.76
CA LEU A 241 -26.68 -8.66 10.43
C LEU A 241 -25.67 -9.65 10.96
N GLY A 242 -25.93 -10.21 12.13
CA GLY A 242 -25.08 -11.23 12.69
C GLY A 242 -25.80 -12.17 13.63
N MET A 243 -25.25 -13.37 13.78
CA MET A 243 -25.79 -14.45 14.58
C MET A 243 -24.63 -15.26 15.18
N GLY A 244 -24.71 -15.64 16.46
CA GLY A 244 -23.74 -16.56 17.06
C GLY A 244 -23.73 -16.57 18.59
N GLY A 245 -23.40 -17.73 19.17
CA GLY A 245 -23.38 -17.94 20.62
C GLY A 245 -24.76 -17.86 21.29
N THR A 246 -24.79 -17.47 22.57
CA THR A 246 -26.01 -17.24 23.38
C THR A 246 -26.77 -15.96 23.01
N ASN A 247 -26.17 -15.10 22.18
CA ASN A 247 -26.82 -13.92 21.62
C ASN A 247 -27.46 -14.29 20.26
N ALA A 248 -28.76 -14.57 20.28
CA ALA A 248 -29.47 -15.22 19.18
C ALA A 248 -29.44 -14.42 17.86
N ALA A 249 -29.35 -13.09 17.90
CA ALA A 249 -29.22 -12.26 16.71
C ALA A 249 -28.70 -10.86 17.05
N SER A 250 -28.11 -10.21 16.05
CA SER A 250 -27.70 -8.80 16.11
C SER A 250 -28.00 -8.10 14.78
N GLY A 251 -28.31 -6.82 14.88
CA GLY A 251 -28.46 -5.93 13.73
C GLY A 251 -27.65 -4.67 13.93
N GLY A 252 -27.11 -4.11 12.85
CA GLY A 252 -26.28 -2.91 12.95
C GLY A 252 -26.45 -1.95 11.77
N LEU A 253 -26.23 -0.68 12.07
CA LEU A 253 -26.19 0.41 11.11
C LEU A 253 -24.85 1.13 11.24
N GLY A 254 -24.25 1.48 10.12
CA GLY A 254 -23.03 2.28 10.07
C GLY A 254 -23.18 3.45 9.13
N MET A 255 -22.59 4.58 9.47
CA MET A 255 -22.49 5.74 8.57
C MET A 255 -21.12 6.37 8.68
N ARG A 256 -20.47 6.59 7.54
CA ARG A 256 -19.16 7.23 7.43
C ARG A 256 -19.30 8.55 6.68
N TYR A 257 -18.88 9.64 7.32
CA TYR A 257 -18.83 10.96 6.72
C TYR A 257 -17.44 11.57 6.93
N GLY A 258 -16.69 11.69 5.84
CA GLY A 258 -15.30 12.14 5.86
C GLY A 258 -14.42 11.26 6.75
N ASN A 259 -13.95 11.84 7.85
CA ASN A 259 -13.04 11.22 8.81
C ASN A 259 -13.74 10.57 10.02
N VAL A 260 -15.08 10.62 10.08
CA VAL A 260 -15.85 10.11 11.21
C VAL A 260 -16.74 8.95 10.75
N GLN A 261 -16.82 7.92 11.57
CA GLN A 261 -17.76 6.82 11.44
C GLN A 261 -18.61 6.74 12.70
N LEU A 262 -19.92 6.63 12.52
CA LEU A 262 -20.88 6.38 13.58
C LEU A 262 -21.46 4.99 13.33
N ASP A 263 -21.46 4.14 14.35
CA ASP A 263 -22.09 2.83 14.27
C ASP A 263 -23.04 2.62 15.44
N TYR A 264 -24.12 1.92 15.13
CA TYR A 264 -25.12 1.45 16.08
C TYR A 264 -25.26 -0.06 15.91
N ALA A 265 -25.40 -0.77 17.03
CA ALA A 265 -25.76 -2.17 17.05
C ALA A 265 -26.84 -2.45 18.10
N MET A 266 -27.82 -3.24 17.69
CA MET A 266 -28.82 -3.84 18.55
C MET A 266 -28.47 -5.31 18.76
N MET A 267 -28.31 -5.71 20.01
CA MET A 267 -28.05 -7.10 20.40
C MET A 267 -29.31 -7.68 21.02
N MET A 268 -29.73 -8.85 20.54
CA MET A 268 -30.86 -9.59 21.08
C MET A 268 -30.37 -10.69 22.02
N HIS A 269 -30.83 -10.66 23.28
CA HIS A 269 -30.51 -11.64 24.31
C HIS A 269 -31.80 -12.07 25.03
N GLU A 270 -31.79 -13.24 25.66
CA GLU A 270 -32.87 -13.74 26.53
C GLU A 270 -33.25 -12.80 27.68
N LEU A 271 -32.32 -11.96 28.16
CA LEU A 271 -32.54 -11.00 29.24
C LEU A 271 -33.14 -9.69 28.73
N GLY A 272 -33.19 -9.51 27.41
CA GLY A 272 -33.69 -8.33 26.72
C GLY A 272 -32.74 -7.84 25.63
N ASN A 273 -33.11 -6.72 25.01
CA ASN A 273 -32.31 -6.13 23.94
C ASN A 273 -31.39 -5.04 24.50
N SER A 274 -30.15 -4.97 24.00
CA SER A 274 -29.23 -3.89 24.33
C SER A 274 -28.83 -3.08 23.10
N SER A 275 -28.68 -1.78 23.28
CA SER A 275 -28.25 -0.82 22.26
C SER A 275 -26.81 -0.39 22.50
N ARG A 276 -25.99 -0.42 21.45
CA ARG A 276 -24.55 -0.14 21.51
C ARG A 276 -24.18 0.90 20.47
N PHE A 277 -23.40 1.89 20.87
CA PHE A 277 -23.02 3.02 20.01
C PHE A 277 -21.51 3.14 19.95
N SER A 278 -20.95 3.29 18.75
CA SER A 278 -19.54 3.60 18.62
C SER A 278 -19.24 4.74 17.65
N VAL A 279 -18.15 5.44 17.92
CA VAL A 279 -17.61 6.52 17.11
C VAL A 279 -16.17 6.19 16.74
N GLY A 280 -15.90 6.09 15.43
CA GLY A 280 -14.57 5.95 14.86
C GLY A 280 -14.08 7.27 14.26
N VAL A 281 -12.84 7.65 14.48
CA VAL A 281 -12.23 8.88 13.91
C VAL A 281 -10.89 8.56 13.28
N TRP A 282 -10.72 8.89 11.99
CA TRP A 282 -9.44 8.76 11.27
C TRP A 282 -8.74 10.11 11.17
N LEU A 283 -7.51 10.19 11.68
CA LEU A 283 -6.70 11.40 11.70
C LEU A 283 -5.41 11.21 10.89
N GLY A 284 -4.83 12.33 10.45
CA GLY A 284 -3.58 12.34 9.69
C GLY A 284 -3.69 11.81 8.25
N GLY A 285 -2.55 11.78 7.56
CA GLY A 285 -2.39 11.24 6.22
C GLY A 285 -2.39 9.71 6.18
N SER A 286 -2.55 9.14 4.98
CA SER A 286 -2.41 7.69 4.77
C SER A 286 -0.92 7.34 4.63
N LYS A 287 -0.44 6.36 5.40
CA LYS A 287 0.92 5.81 5.27
C LYS A 287 1.20 5.32 3.85
N VAL A 288 0.19 4.84 3.13
CA VAL A 288 0.34 4.35 1.74
C VAL A 288 0.63 5.52 0.82
N ARG A 289 -0.10 6.63 0.96
CA ARG A 289 0.14 7.85 0.20
C ARG A 289 1.52 8.44 0.52
N GLU A 290 1.88 8.48 1.80
CA GLU A 290 3.17 9.00 2.26
C GLU A 290 4.34 8.15 1.74
N ARG A 291 4.25 6.82 1.81
CA ARG A 291 5.25 5.91 1.21
C ARG A 291 5.39 6.13 -0.30
N LYS A 292 4.28 6.30 -1.02
CA LYS A 292 4.33 6.56 -2.46
C LYS A 292 5.04 7.88 -2.76
N SER A 293 4.74 8.93 -1.99
CA SER A 293 5.40 10.24 -2.14
C SER A 293 6.89 10.17 -1.83
N LEU A 294 7.28 9.49 -0.76
CA LEU A 294 8.68 9.33 -0.37
C LEU A 294 9.45 8.49 -1.39
N SER A 295 8.85 7.39 -1.85
CA SER A 295 9.39 6.56 -2.93
C SER A 295 9.63 7.37 -4.20
N GLN A 296 8.67 8.20 -4.61
CA GLN A 296 8.83 9.07 -5.77
C GLN A 296 9.99 10.06 -5.59
N GLY A 297 10.11 10.67 -4.39
CA GLY A 297 11.23 11.55 -4.07
C GLY A 297 12.60 10.88 -4.27
N TYR A 298 12.75 9.62 -3.85
CA TYR A 298 13.99 8.87 -4.10
C TYR A 298 14.23 8.62 -5.59
N LEU A 299 13.18 8.36 -6.37
CA LEU A 299 13.32 8.18 -7.81
C LEU A 299 13.75 9.45 -8.51
N ASP A 300 13.17 10.60 -8.16
CA ASP A 300 13.52 11.88 -8.79
C ASP A 300 15.02 12.18 -8.56
N HIS A 301 15.51 12.00 -7.34
CA HIS A 301 16.95 12.13 -7.02
C HIS A 301 17.81 11.07 -7.73
N SER A 302 17.29 9.85 -7.89
CA SER A 302 17.99 8.79 -8.65
C SER A 302 18.15 9.19 -10.11
N GLN A 303 17.11 9.78 -10.70
CA GLN A 303 17.15 10.29 -12.08
C GLN A 303 18.18 11.39 -12.27
N GLU A 304 18.25 12.34 -11.34
CA GLU A 304 19.29 13.36 -11.33
C GLU A 304 20.70 12.75 -11.17
N ALA A 305 20.85 11.75 -10.32
CA ALA A 305 22.12 11.10 -10.06
C ALA A 305 22.68 10.40 -11.31
N TYR A 306 21.92 9.51 -11.96
CA TYR A 306 22.44 8.82 -13.14
C TYR A 306 22.55 9.75 -14.36
N ARG A 307 21.74 10.82 -14.47
CA ARG A 307 21.92 11.87 -15.50
C ARG A 307 23.19 12.70 -15.29
N ALA A 308 23.74 12.70 -14.09
CA ALA A 308 25.04 13.30 -13.76
C ALA A 308 26.20 12.28 -13.81
N GLY A 309 25.94 11.03 -14.20
CA GLY A 309 26.93 9.95 -14.27
C GLY A 309 27.21 9.26 -12.93
N ARG A 310 26.39 9.54 -11.91
CA ARG A 310 26.49 8.96 -10.56
C ARG A 310 25.61 7.71 -10.43
N PHE A 311 26.02 6.62 -11.07
CA PHE A 311 25.22 5.41 -11.20
C PHE A 311 25.14 4.61 -9.89
N LEU A 312 26.21 4.60 -9.07
CA LEU A 312 26.18 3.92 -7.77
C LEU A 312 25.22 4.62 -6.81
N GLU A 313 25.25 5.96 -6.78
CA GLU A 313 24.28 6.76 -6.01
C GLU A 313 22.84 6.52 -6.49
N ALA A 314 22.62 6.52 -7.81
CA ALA A 314 21.32 6.27 -8.40
C ALA A 314 20.75 4.90 -8.00
N ALA A 315 21.56 3.83 -8.06
CA ALA A 315 21.15 2.49 -7.66
C ALA A 315 20.78 2.42 -6.16
N ARG A 316 21.57 3.05 -5.29
CA ARG A 316 21.27 3.13 -3.84
C ARG A 316 19.94 3.86 -3.58
N LEU A 317 19.66 4.93 -4.32
CA LEU A 317 18.38 5.65 -4.20
C LEU A 317 17.20 4.79 -4.69
N MET A 318 17.38 3.99 -5.75
CA MET A 318 16.38 3.02 -6.18
C MET A 318 16.15 1.93 -5.12
N ASP A 319 17.21 1.45 -4.44
CA ASP A 319 17.06 0.49 -3.32
C ASP A 319 16.26 1.11 -2.17
N LYS A 320 16.48 2.38 -1.83
CA LYS A 320 15.66 3.11 -0.82
C LYS A 320 14.20 3.26 -1.26
N SER A 321 13.97 3.53 -2.55
CA SER A 321 12.63 3.57 -3.13
C SER A 321 11.94 2.21 -3.01
N LEU A 322 12.61 1.12 -3.38
CA LEU A 322 12.08 -0.24 -3.26
C LEU A 322 11.87 -0.68 -1.81
N ALA A 323 12.72 -0.28 -0.88
CA ALA A 323 12.51 -0.52 0.55
C ALA A 323 11.25 0.20 1.07
N THR A 324 10.91 1.36 0.49
CA THR A 324 9.71 2.14 0.84
C THR A 324 8.46 1.62 0.12
N ASN A 325 8.60 1.16 -1.12
CA ASN A 325 7.51 0.62 -1.95
C ASN A 325 7.97 -0.65 -2.69
N PRO A 326 7.98 -1.82 -2.01
CA PRO A 326 8.54 -3.05 -2.59
C PRO A 326 7.78 -3.58 -3.80
N THR A 327 6.54 -3.15 -4.01
CA THR A 327 5.68 -3.60 -5.11
C THR A 327 5.90 -2.84 -6.42
N ASP A 328 6.77 -1.83 -6.45
CA ASP A 328 7.02 -1.05 -7.65
C ASP A 328 7.94 -1.80 -8.64
N GLN A 329 7.31 -2.56 -9.54
CA GLN A 329 8.00 -3.33 -10.57
C GLN A 329 8.82 -2.45 -11.52
N VAL A 330 8.37 -1.23 -11.81
CA VAL A 330 9.05 -0.32 -12.73
C VAL A 330 10.40 0.08 -12.15
N VAL A 331 10.44 0.41 -10.87
CA VAL A 331 11.70 0.73 -10.16
C VAL A 331 12.60 -0.50 -10.10
N GLY A 332 12.05 -1.69 -9.85
CA GLY A 332 12.81 -2.94 -9.86
C GLY A 332 13.53 -3.18 -11.20
N VAL A 333 12.86 -2.94 -12.33
CA VAL A 333 13.45 -3.03 -13.66
C VAL A 333 14.55 -1.98 -13.87
N ARG A 334 14.29 -0.71 -13.50
CA ARG A 334 15.29 0.37 -13.60
C ARG A 334 16.54 0.06 -12.78
N ARG A 335 16.35 -0.43 -11.56
CA ARG A 335 17.42 -0.84 -10.63
C ARG A 335 18.26 -1.97 -11.22
N SER A 336 17.64 -3.01 -11.75
CA SER A 336 18.35 -4.11 -12.42
C SER A 336 19.18 -3.62 -13.61
N ARG A 337 18.66 -2.67 -14.40
CA ARG A 337 19.41 -2.07 -15.50
C ARG A 337 20.54 -1.16 -15.03
N ALA A 338 20.35 -0.41 -13.95
CA ALA A 338 21.40 0.39 -13.34
C ALA A 338 22.57 -0.50 -12.85
N GLU A 339 22.26 -1.66 -12.27
CA GLU A 339 23.27 -2.67 -11.88
C GLU A 339 24.08 -3.18 -13.08
N LYS A 340 23.43 -3.43 -14.22
CA LYS A 340 24.13 -3.78 -15.47
C LYS A 340 25.07 -2.68 -15.93
N VAL A 341 24.61 -1.43 -15.94
CA VAL A 341 25.43 -0.26 -16.30
C VAL A 341 26.65 -0.13 -15.39
N ILE A 342 26.47 -0.27 -14.08
CA ILE A 342 27.54 -0.29 -13.08
C ILE A 342 28.56 -1.40 -13.42
N GLY A 343 28.09 -2.60 -13.75
CA GLY A 343 28.94 -3.73 -14.13
C GLY A 343 29.73 -3.49 -15.43
N TRP A 344 29.09 -2.95 -16.46
CA TRP A 344 29.74 -2.68 -17.75
C TRP A 344 30.82 -1.60 -17.65
N LEU A 345 30.57 -0.57 -16.83
CA LEU A 345 31.52 0.49 -16.50
C LEU A 345 32.57 0.04 -15.46
N ARG A 346 32.40 -1.12 -14.84
CA ARG A 346 33.24 -1.65 -13.75
C ARG A 346 33.35 -0.66 -12.57
N LEU A 347 32.25 0.03 -12.26
CA LEU A 347 32.21 0.97 -11.14
C LEU A 347 32.17 0.18 -9.82
N THR A 348 33.14 0.42 -8.95
CA THR A 348 33.20 -0.20 -7.62
C THR A 348 33.02 0.82 -6.51
N THR A 349 33.63 2.00 -6.68
CA THR A 349 33.63 3.11 -5.70
C THR A 349 33.64 4.47 -6.39
N GLU A 350 34.30 4.59 -7.54
CA GLU A 350 34.31 5.79 -8.36
C GLU A 350 33.15 5.82 -9.35
N GLU A 351 32.66 7.02 -9.66
CA GLU A 351 31.62 7.27 -10.66
C GLU A 351 32.22 7.54 -12.04
N MET A 352 31.37 7.66 -13.07
CA MET A 352 31.82 7.95 -14.43
C MET A 352 32.47 9.35 -14.50
N LYS A 353 33.80 9.40 -14.73
CA LYS A 353 34.58 10.65 -14.70
C LYS A 353 34.17 11.60 -15.83
N LYS A 354 33.65 12.76 -15.45
CA LYS A 354 33.39 13.87 -16.37
C LYS A 354 34.73 14.42 -16.90
N PRO A 355 34.88 14.64 -18.21
CA PRO A 355 36.07 15.30 -18.77
C PRO A 355 36.27 16.69 -18.17
N SER A 356 37.53 17.13 -18.04
CA SER A 356 37.86 18.50 -17.66
C SER A 356 37.33 19.51 -18.68
N GLU A 357 37.18 20.78 -18.28
CA GLU A 357 36.68 21.83 -19.19
C GLU A 357 37.59 22.00 -20.42
N ASP A 358 38.90 21.87 -20.22
CA ASP A 358 39.93 21.97 -21.27
C ASP A 358 40.02 20.74 -22.18
N ALA A 359 39.26 19.68 -21.90
CA ALA A 359 39.29 18.46 -22.72
C ALA A 359 38.85 18.74 -24.17
N PRO A 360 39.36 17.95 -25.15
CA PRO A 360 38.91 18.02 -26.54
C PRO A 360 37.39 17.93 -26.68
N SER A 361 36.84 18.63 -27.68
CA SER A 361 35.39 18.73 -27.87
C SER A 361 34.74 17.37 -28.14
N GLU A 362 35.46 16.50 -28.85
CA GLU A 362 35.12 15.12 -29.20
C GLU A 362 34.96 14.28 -27.93
N LEU A 363 35.88 14.41 -26.97
CA LEU A 363 35.83 13.69 -25.70
C LEU A 363 34.63 14.12 -24.86
N LYS A 364 34.33 15.43 -24.83
CA LYS A 364 33.15 15.97 -24.15
C LYS A 364 31.84 15.50 -24.79
N ARG A 365 31.75 15.47 -26.13
CA ARG A 365 30.60 14.94 -26.86
C ARG A 365 30.43 13.44 -26.63
N LYS A 366 31.50 12.65 -26.75
CA LYS A 366 31.51 11.20 -26.46
C LYS A 366 30.96 10.92 -25.06
N TYR A 367 31.50 11.58 -24.04
CA TYR A 367 31.02 11.43 -22.66
C TYR A 367 29.52 11.74 -22.54
N THR A 368 29.07 12.83 -23.16
CA THR A 368 27.66 13.23 -23.13
C THR A 368 26.75 12.19 -23.79
N TYR A 369 27.15 11.65 -24.94
CA TYR A 369 26.39 10.61 -25.63
C TYR A 369 26.37 9.29 -24.86
N MET A 370 27.51 8.87 -24.29
CA MET A 370 27.56 7.68 -23.42
C MET A 370 26.62 7.86 -22.22
N LEU A 371 26.74 8.97 -21.51
CA LEU A 371 25.94 9.26 -20.32
C LEU A 371 24.44 9.22 -20.61
N ARG A 372 24.01 9.91 -21.67
CA ARG A 372 22.60 9.92 -22.09
C ARG A 372 22.15 8.54 -22.58
N GLY A 373 23.00 7.81 -23.31
CA GLY A 373 22.69 6.47 -23.80
C GLY A 373 22.50 5.46 -22.68
N LEU A 374 23.37 5.47 -21.67
CA LEU A 374 23.24 4.63 -20.48
C LEU A 374 22.02 5.03 -19.63
N SER A 375 21.74 6.33 -19.52
CA SER A 375 20.54 6.83 -18.86
C SER A 375 19.25 6.33 -19.52
N ASP A 376 19.20 6.37 -20.85
CA ASP A 376 18.06 5.85 -21.61
C ASP A 376 17.89 4.34 -21.45
N TYR A 377 18.99 3.60 -21.39
CA TYR A 377 18.95 2.16 -21.13
C TYR A 377 18.27 1.88 -19.79
N ILE A 378 18.69 2.56 -18.72
CA ILE A 378 18.07 2.46 -17.38
C ILE A 378 16.56 2.76 -17.48
N GLU A 379 16.18 3.80 -18.21
CA GLU A 379 14.81 4.27 -18.42
C GLU A 379 13.98 3.44 -19.42
N ALA A 380 14.44 2.25 -19.83
CA ALA A 380 13.74 1.37 -20.79
C ALA A 380 13.64 1.90 -22.22
N ASN A 381 14.39 2.93 -22.58
CA ASN A 381 14.43 3.48 -23.93
C ASN A 381 15.61 2.92 -24.73
N LEU A 382 15.51 1.65 -25.11
CA LEU A 382 16.60 0.93 -25.78
C LEU A 382 16.98 1.54 -27.15
N ASP A 383 16.01 1.96 -27.96
CA ASP A 383 16.28 2.57 -29.26
C ASP A 383 17.10 3.86 -29.11
N GLY A 384 16.73 4.69 -28.13
CA GLY A 384 17.48 5.89 -27.78
C GLY A 384 18.89 5.61 -27.24
N ALA A 385 19.00 4.58 -26.39
CA ALA A 385 20.28 4.13 -25.86
C ALA A 385 21.23 3.69 -26.98
N ILE A 386 20.76 2.84 -27.90
CA ILE A 386 21.50 2.37 -29.07
C ILE A 386 21.94 3.54 -29.94
N LEU A 387 21.03 4.46 -30.26
CA LEU A 387 21.33 5.63 -31.09
C LEU A 387 22.47 6.47 -30.50
N LEU A 388 22.39 6.78 -29.21
CA LEU A 388 23.38 7.60 -28.52
C LEU A 388 24.71 6.87 -28.32
N MET A 389 24.68 5.57 -27.98
CA MET A 389 25.91 4.77 -27.85
C MET A 389 26.65 4.64 -29.18
N ARG A 390 25.92 4.46 -30.30
CA ARG A 390 26.53 4.53 -31.65
C ARG A 390 27.14 5.90 -31.91
N GLN A 391 26.47 6.98 -31.54
CA GLN A 391 27.04 8.32 -31.70
C GLN A 391 28.29 8.51 -30.85
N ALA A 392 28.33 7.98 -29.62
CA ALA A 392 29.51 8.01 -28.77
C ALA A 392 30.69 7.26 -29.41
N MET A 393 30.45 6.07 -29.99
CA MET A 393 31.46 5.32 -30.73
C MET A 393 31.95 6.07 -31.97
N ALA A 394 31.09 6.86 -32.62
CA ALA A 394 31.46 7.63 -33.81
C ALA A 394 32.35 8.85 -33.50
N GLU A 395 32.27 9.42 -32.29
CA GLU A 395 33.17 10.50 -31.84
C GLU A 395 34.60 9.97 -31.56
N ASP A 396 34.74 8.71 -31.16
CA ASP A 396 36.03 8.05 -30.93
C ASP A 396 35.98 6.56 -31.31
N PRO A 397 36.17 6.23 -32.61
CA PRO A 397 36.07 4.86 -33.09
C PRO A 397 37.11 3.92 -32.47
N GLY A 398 38.21 4.44 -31.91
CA GLY A 398 39.26 3.67 -31.26
C GLY A 398 38.94 3.27 -29.82
N ASP A 399 37.88 3.80 -29.22
CA ASP A 399 37.54 3.54 -27.82
C ASP A 399 36.91 2.15 -27.62
N GLU A 400 37.75 1.21 -27.19
CA GLU A 400 37.34 -0.16 -26.87
C GLU A 400 36.32 -0.24 -25.73
N ILE A 401 36.35 0.71 -24.78
CA ILE A 401 35.44 0.69 -23.63
C ILE A 401 34.03 0.98 -24.10
N THR A 402 33.84 2.07 -24.86
CA THR A 402 32.53 2.44 -25.41
C THR A 402 31.98 1.34 -26.33
N ARG A 403 32.83 0.75 -27.18
CA ARG A 403 32.46 -0.36 -28.05
C ARG A 403 32.01 -1.59 -27.27
N ARG A 404 32.77 -2.02 -26.27
CA ARG A 404 32.43 -3.17 -25.41
C ARG A 404 31.07 -2.96 -24.73
N ILE A 405 30.84 -1.78 -24.14
CA ILE A 405 29.58 -1.47 -23.46
C ILE A 405 28.40 -1.53 -24.42
N PHE A 406 28.54 -0.93 -25.61
CA PHE A 406 27.51 -1.00 -26.64
C PHE A 406 27.22 -2.45 -27.07
N GLU A 407 28.26 -3.22 -27.35
CA GLU A 407 28.14 -4.61 -27.79
C GLU A 407 27.45 -5.50 -26.76
N THR A 408 27.80 -5.36 -25.48
CA THR A 408 27.14 -6.09 -24.39
C THR A 408 25.69 -5.63 -24.21
N MET A 409 25.42 -4.32 -24.28
CA MET A 409 24.07 -3.76 -24.16
C MET A 409 23.13 -4.37 -25.21
N VAL A 410 23.55 -4.44 -26.47
CA VAL A 410 22.72 -4.95 -27.56
C VAL A 410 22.57 -6.48 -27.52
N GLU A 411 23.60 -7.23 -27.09
CA GLU A 411 23.49 -8.68 -26.90
C GLU A 411 22.47 -9.03 -25.82
N GLU A 412 22.61 -8.43 -24.65
CA GLU A 412 21.71 -8.69 -23.52
C GLU A 412 20.27 -8.24 -23.79
N SER A 413 20.08 -7.32 -24.74
CA SER A 413 18.77 -6.81 -25.13
C SER A 413 18.18 -7.50 -26.36
N GLY A 414 18.86 -8.52 -26.91
CA GLY A 414 18.40 -9.26 -28.10
C GLY A 414 18.42 -8.45 -29.39
N ARG A 415 19.32 -7.46 -29.48
CA ARG A 415 19.52 -6.52 -30.61
C ARG A 415 20.89 -6.70 -31.27
N ALA A 416 21.42 -7.92 -31.29
CA ALA A 416 22.78 -8.21 -31.77
C ALA A 416 23.01 -7.78 -33.24
N GLU A 417 21.96 -7.66 -34.04
CA GLU A 417 21.98 -7.12 -35.40
C GLU A 417 22.48 -5.67 -35.49
N GLU A 418 22.43 -4.90 -34.39
CA GLU A 418 22.94 -3.54 -34.37
C GLU A 418 24.47 -3.46 -34.53
N LYS A 419 25.19 -4.52 -34.15
CA LYS A 419 26.66 -4.58 -34.24
C LYS A 419 27.19 -4.49 -35.66
N THR A 420 26.44 -5.01 -36.63
CA THR A 420 26.88 -5.13 -38.03
C THR A 420 26.54 -3.90 -38.87
N LYS A 421 25.64 -3.03 -38.38
CA LYS A 421 25.27 -1.81 -39.10
C LYS A 421 26.44 -0.83 -39.12
N PRO A 422 26.70 -0.15 -40.25
CA PRO A 422 27.82 0.77 -40.38
C PRO A 422 27.72 1.93 -39.39
N LEU A 423 28.88 2.32 -38.86
CA LEU A 423 29.01 3.50 -38.01
C LEU A 423 29.10 4.74 -38.89
N LEU A 424 28.09 5.61 -38.82
CA LEU A 424 28.09 6.85 -39.57
C LEU A 424 28.87 7.93 -38.82
N PRO A 425 29.65 8.79 -39.50
CA PRO A 425 30.26 9.95 -38.87
C PRO A 425 29.22 10.82 -38.14
N PRO A 426 29.56 11.48 -37.01
CA PRO A 426 28.58 12.14 -36.14
C PRO A 426 27.63 13.11 -36.86
N ARG A 427 28.17 13.97 -37.75
CA ARG A 427 27.37 14.91 -38.55
C ARG A 427 26.53 14.21 -39.62
N VAL A 428 27.07 13.16 -40.23
CA VAL A 428 26.38 12.39 -41.27
C VAL A 428 25.21 11.62 -40.67
N ASN A 429 25.32 11.14 -39.43
CA ASN A 429 24.23 10.45 -38.73
C ASN A 429 23.01 11.35 -38.53
N ILE A 430 23.22 12.61 -38.08
CA ILE A 430 22.13 13.58 -37.92
C ILE A 430 21.45 13.86 -39.27
N ILE A 431 22.24 14.10 -40.32
CA ILE A 431 21.71 14.32 -41.68
C ILE A 431 20.93 13.09 -42.18
N ALA A 432 21.44 11.88 -41.94
CA ALA A 432 20.77 10.65 -42.31
C ALA A 432 19.40 10.53 -41.62
N LYS A 433 19.30 10.87 -40.33
CA LYS A 433 18.03 10.88 -39.59
C LYS A 433 17.03 11.91 -40.13
N LEU A 434 17.52 13.09 -40.47
CA LEU A 434 16.72 14.11 -41.13
C LEU A 434 16.21 13.65 -42.52
N GLN A 435 17.06 12.97 -43.31
CA GLN A 435 16.67 12.41 -44.60
C GLN A 435 15.69 11.23 -44.47
N GLU A 436 15.83 10.40 -43.44
CA GLU A 436 14.86 9.36 -43.08
C GLU A 436 13.49 10.00 -42.79
N ALA A 437 13.47 11.08 -41.99
CA ALA A 437 12.24 11.81 -41.72
C ALA A 437 11.57 12.34 -42.99
N ASP A 438 12.32 12.99 -43.89
CA ASP A 438 11.79 13.51 -45.18
C ASP A 438 11.24 12.39 -46.07
N ARG A 439 11.88 11.22 -46.05
CA ARG A 439 11.46 10.05 -46.83
C ARG A 439 10.14 9.51 -46.28
N PHE A 440 10.06 9.32 -44.96
CA PHE A 440 8.83 8.84 -44.31
C PHE A 440 7.68 9.84 -44.49
N PHE A 441 7.97 11.13 -44.37
CA PHE A 441 6.99 12.20 -44.58
C PHE A 441 6.41 12.14 -46.00
N ARG A 442 7.25 12.04 -47.04
CA ARG A 442 6.80 11.90 -48.43
C ARG A 442 6.00 10.62 -48.71
N GLN A 443 6.23 9.57 -47.92
CA GLN A 443 5.48 8.32 -47.99
C GLN A 443 4.16 8.35 -47.19
N GLY A 444 3.82 9.48 -46.56
CA GLY A 444 2.65 9.60 -45.68
C GLY A 444 2.79 8.87 -44.34
N ARG A 445 3.99 8.40 -44.00
CA ARG A 445 4.29 7.64 -42.77
C ARG A 445 4.73 8.60 -41.66
N PHE A 446 3.83 9.45 -41.21
CA PHE A 446 4.17 10.59 -40.37
C PHE A 446 4.67 10.20 -38.98
N GLU A 447 4.22 9.09 -38.39
CA GLU A 447 4.70 8.60 -37.08
C GLU A 447 6.16 8.15 -37.13
N MET A 448 6.61 7.60 -38.27
CA MET A 448 8.03 7.28 -38.46
C MET A 448 8.84 8.53 -38.75
N ALA A 449 8.25 9.54 -39.41
CA ALA A 449 8.88 10.84 -39.60
C ALA A 449 9.10 11.57 -38.27
N THR A 450 8.12 11.55 -37.36
CA THR A 450 8.28 12.12 -36.01
C THR A 450 9.39 11.41 -35.25
N LYS A 451 9.42 10.06 -35.27
CA LYS A 451 10.49 9.28 -34.60
C LYS A 451 11.89 9.64 -35.14
N ALA A 452 12.04 9.74 -36.46
CA ALA A 452 13.32 10.11 -37.08
C ALA A 452 13.75 11.55 -36.75
N CYS A 453 12.81 12.49 -36.62
CA CYS A 453 13.10 13.84 -36.16
C CYS A 453 13.48 13.87 -34.67
N GLU A 454 12.77 13.11 -33.83
CA GLU A 454 13.08 12.96 -32.40
C GLU A 454 14.49 12.37 -32.21
N ASP A 455 14.86 11.36 -33.00
CA ASP A 455 16.23 10.82 -33.06
C ASP A 455 17.26 11.91 -33.43
N ALA A 456 16.97 12.73 -34.46
CA ALA A 456 17.85 13.82 -34.86
C ALA A 456 18.03 14.88 -33.75
N ILE A 457 16.94 15.27 -33.07
CA ILE A 457 16.97 16.17 -31.91
C ILE A 457 17.73 15.53 -30.74
N LYS A 458 17.61 14.22 -30.57
CA LYS A 458 18.31 13.49 -29.52
C LYS A 458 19.82 13.54 -29.73
N LEU A 459 20.28 13.39 -30.97
CA LEU A 459 21.68 13.55 -31.35
C LEU A 459 22.14 15.02 -31.25
N ASP A 460 21.33 15.96 -31.74
CA ASP A 460 21.62 17.39 -31.73
C ASP A 460 20.41 18.21 -31.24
N PRO A 461 20.36 18.51 -29.93
CA PRO A 461 19.25 19.25 -29.34
C PRO A 461 19.07 20.68 -29.86
N ASN A 462 20.08 21.23 -30.57
CA ASN A 462 20.06 22.57 -31.14
C ASN A 462 19.84 22.55 -32.67
N ASN A 463 19.26 21.47 -33.19
CA ASN A 463 19.00 21.36 -34.62
C ASN A 463 17.65 21.98 -35.01
N ALA A 464 17.66 23.26 -35.41
CA ALA A 464 16.44 23.98 -35.80
C ALA A 464 15.62 23.24 -36.88
N LEU A 465 16.29 22.63 -37.85
CA LEU A 465 15.65 21.90 -38.95
C LEU A 465 14.94 20.63 -38.46
N ALA A 466 15.48 19.94 -37.45
CA ALA A 466 14.83 18.77 -36.86
C ALA A 466 13.52 19.13 -36.17
N TYR A 467 13.49 20.24 -35.41
CA TYR A 467 12.25 20.76 -34.82
C TYR A 467 11.25 21.23 -35.86
N GLU A 468 11.71 21.86 -36.94
CA GLU A 468 10.84 22.29 -38.04
C GLU A 468 10.12 21.10 -38.68
N ARG A 469 10.88 20.05 -39.02
CA ARG A 469 10.36 18.82 -39.62
C ARG A 469 9.47 18.03 -38.66
N LEU A 470 9.79 18.03 -37.36
CA LEU A 470 8.95 17.43 -36.34
C LEU A 470 7.61 18.17 -36.25
N GLY A 471 7.62 19.50 -36.27
CA GLY A 471 6.41 20.32 -36.31
C GLY A 471 5.54 20.00 -37.52
N SER A 472 6.13 19.95 -38.70
CA SER A 472 5.44 19.57 -39.95
C SER A 472 4.87 18.16 -39.88
N SER A 473 5.60 17.21 -39.29
CA SER A 473 5.13 15.83 -39.11
C SER A 473 3.96 15.74 -38.13
N TYR A 474 3.99 16.46 -37.01
CA TYR A 474 2.84 16.54 -36.09
C TYR A 474 1.63 17.21 -36.72
N PHE A 475 1.84 18.24 -37.54
CA PHE A 475 0.74 18.89 -38.26
C PHE A 475 0.06 17.92 -39.23
N ALA A 476 0.85 17.13 -39.97
CA ALA A 476 0.33 16.09 -40.86
C ALA A 476 -0.41 14.97 -40.12
N LEU A 477 -0.06 14.71 -38.86
CA LEU A 477 -0.80 13.82 -37.93
C LEU A 477 -2.06 14.44 -37.33
N GLY A 478 -2.34 15.72 -37.61
CA GLY A 478 -3.47 16.46 -37.03
C GLY A 478 -3.24 16.98 -35.61
N ILE A 479 -2.03 16.83 -35.05
CA ILE A 479 -1.68 17.26 -33.69
C ILE A 479 -1.14 18.70 -33.71
N ARG A 480 -2.05 19.66 -33.96
CA ARG A 480 -1.69 21.07 -34.20
C ARG A 480 -0.94 21.73 -33.04
N ASP A 481 -1.32 21.46 -31.80
CA ASP A 481 -0.69 22.10 -30.63
C ASP A 481 0.80 21.73 -30.51
N LYS A 482 1.12 20.43 -30.66
CA LYS A 482 2.51 19.97 -30.66
C LYS A 482 3.28 20.49 -31.87
N ALA A 483 2.63 20.60 -33.03
CA ALA A 483 3.25 21.17 -34.22
C ALA A 483 3.71 22.61 -33.98
N PHE A 484 2.81 23.44 -33.44
CA PHE A 484 3.09 24.83 -33.08
C PHE A 484 4.24 24.94 -32.07
N GLU A 485 4.24 24.11 -31.02
CA GLU A 485 5.30 24.10 -30.02
C GLU A 485 6.67 23.80 -30.64
N MET A 486 6.76 22.80 -31.54
CA MET A 486 8.03 22.42 -32.16
C MET A 486 8.53 23.48 -33.15
N TRP A 487 7.65 24.08 -33.94
CA TRP A 487 8.03 25.20 -34.81
C TRP A 487 8.50 26.42 -34.03
N LYS A 488 7.88 26.71 -32.88
CA LYS A 488 8.36 27.77 -31.99
C LYS A 488 9.77 27.48 -31.47
N LYS A 489 10.04 26.25 -31.00
CA LYS A 489 11.41 25.83 -30.61
C LYS A 489 12.42 25.96 -31.75
N SER A 490 12.01 25.65 -32.98
CA SER A 490 12.85 25.85 -34.17
C SER A 490 13.25 27.33 -34.35
N LEU A 491 12.30 28.26 -34.20
CA LEU A 491 12.56 29.71 -34.27
C LEU A 491 13.35 30.25 -33.09
N GLU A 492 13.22 29.67 -31.90
CA GLU A 492 14.06 30.03 -30.74
C GLU A 492 15.54 29.69 -31.01
N ILE A 493 15.80 28.62 -31.75
CA ILE A 493 17.15 28.19 -32.14
C ILE A 493 17.65 28.97 -33.38
N ASN A 494 16.79 29.20 -34.37
CA ASN A 494 17.09 29.95 -35.59
C ASN A 494 16.05 31.05 -35.84
N PRO A 495 16.22 32.24 -35.23
CA PRO A 495 15.27 33.36 -35.37
C PRO A 495 15.17 33.93 -36.79
N ASP A 496 16.17 33.68 -37.64
CA ASP A 496 16.26 34.26 -38.98
C ASP A 496 15.38 33.56 -40.02
N ASN A 497 14.67 32.49 -39.64
CA ASN A 497 13.74 31.79 -40.53
C ASN A 497 12.43 32.58 -40.71
N LYS A 498 12.50 33.62 -41.54
CA LYS A 498 11.36 34.52 -41.86
C LYS A 498 10.13 33.76 -42.37
N ALA A 499 10.33 32.72 -43.18
CA ALA A 499 9.24 31.92 -43.73
C ALA A 499 8.46 31.20 -42.62
N LEU A 500 9.16 30.58 -41.66
CA LEU A 500 8.53 29.90 -40.54
C LEU A 500 7.86 30.90 -39.57
N SER A 501 8.47 32.07 -39.37
CA SER A 501 7.90 33.15 -38.56
C SER A 501 6.58 33.68 -39.16
N GLU A 502 6.56 33.98 -40.45
CA GLU A 502 5.33 34.40 -41.15
C GLU A 502 4.26 33.31 -41.14
N PHE A 503 4.67 32.05 -41.30
CA PHE A 503 3.76 30.90 -41.22
C PHE A 503 3.10 30.80 -39.85
N LEU A 504 3.88 30.87 -38.75
CA LEU A 504 3.33 30.80 -37.39
C LEU A 504 2.41 31.98 -37.04
N HIS A 505 2.70 33.19 -37.55
CA HIS A 505 1.81 34.34 -37.38
C HIS A 505 0.44 34.15 -38.04
N ARG A 506 0.35 33.38 -39.14
CA ARG A 506 -0.91 33.04 -39.81
C ARG A 506 -1.57 31.78 -39.27
N PHE A 507 -0.85 31.03 -38.43
CA PHE A 507 -1.29 29.76 -37.85
C PHE A 507 -2.09 29.96 -36.55
N GLN A 508 -1.92 31.12 -35.90
CA GLN A 508 -2.80 31.65 -34.85
C GLN A 508 -4.14 32.08 -35.42
#